data_AF-A0A451A2T1-F1
#
_entry.id   AF-A0A451A2T1-F1
#
_cell.length_a   1.000
_cell.length_b   1.000
_cell.length_c   1.000
_cell.angle_alpha   90.00
_cell.angle_beta   90.00
_cell.angle_gamma   90.00
#
_symmetry.space_group_name_H-M   'P 1'
#
loop_
_entity.id
_entity.type
_entity.pdbx_description
1 polymer ?
#
loop_
_entity_poly.entity_id
_entity_poly.type
_entity_poly.pdbx_seq_one_letter_code
_entity_poly.pdbx_strand_id
1 'polypeptide(L)'
;MPSFSRPSVSDDNPYSESLFRTLKYCPAYPGKLFENIEQARQWVHRFVQWYNQEHRHSAIRYVTPGQRHRGEDTALLKKRQKLYETAKVRNPHRWSGKTRNWNPVNEVWLNPPREIRAREQKVCK
;
A
#
# COMPACT_ATOMS: atom_id res chain seq x y z
N MET A 1 -24.41 -16.85 -0.37
CA MET A 1 -24.19 -15.91 -1.50
C MET A 1 -23.13 -16.52 -2.41
N PRO A 2 -23.38 -16.67 -3.72
CA PRO A 2 -22.36 -17.10 -4.68
C PRO A 2 -21.29 -16.01 -4.82
N SER A 3 -20.03 -16.41 -5.04
CA SER A 3 -18.98 -15.47 -5.46
C SER A 3 -19.25 -15.01 -6.89
N PHE A 4 -19.16 -13.71 -7.16
CA PHE A 4 -19.21 -13.17 -8.53
C PHE A 4 -17.90 -13.35 -9.30
N SER A 5 -16.87 -13.89 -8.65
CA SER A 5 -15.59 -14.16 -9.30
C SER A 5 -15.70 -15.33 -10.29
N ARG A 6 -15.01 -15.19 -11.42
CA ARG A 6 -14.90 -16.23 -12.45
C ARG A 6 -14.20 -17.47 -11.87
N PRO A 7 -14.76 -18.68 -12.09
CA PRO A 7 -14.12 -19.91 -11.64
C PRO A 7 -12.69 -20.03 -12.18
N SER A 8 -11.76 -20.45 -11.32
CA SER A 8 -10.36 -20.74 -11.66
C SER A 8 -9.52 -19.53 -12.14
N VAL A 9 -9.92 -18.31 -11.77
CA VAL A 9 -9.19 -17.08 -12.10
C VAL A 9 -8.69 -16.44 -10.80
N SER A 10 -7.40 -16.59 -10.49
CA SER A 10 -6.82 -16.09 -9.23
C SER A 10 -6.75 -14.56 -9.18
N ASP A 11 -6.54 -13.91 -10.32
CA ASP A 11 -6.44 -12.45 -10.42
C ASP A 11 -7.79 -11.73 -10.48
N ASP A 12 -8.90 -12.44 -10.23
CA ASP A 12 -10.24 -11.86 -10.28
C ASP A 12 -10.58 -11.04 -9.02
N ASN A 13 -9.86 -11.27 -7.90
CA ASN A 13 -9.95 -10.44 -6.69
C ASN A 13 -8.55 -10.10 -6.12
N PRO A 14 -7.72 -9.38 -6.91
CA PRO A 14 -6.31 -9.20 -6.60
C PRO A 14 -6.11 -8.31 -5.35
N TYR A 15 -7.07 -7.46 -5.02
CA TYR A 15 -7.04 -6.65 -3.80
C TYR A 15 -7.14 -7.52 -2.54
N SER A 16 -8.06 -8.48 -2.52
CA SER A 16 -8.23 -9.37 -1.35
C SER A 16 -7.05 -10.34 -1.24
N GLU A 17 -6.55 -10.87 -2.36
CA GLU A 17 -5.34 -11.70 -2.36
C GLU A 17 -4.12 -10.96 -1.82
N SER A 18 -3.94 -9.70 -2.22
CA SER A 18 -2.86 -8.84 -1.71
C SER A 18 -2.96 -8.67 -0.19
N LEU A 19 -4.16 -8.43 0.35
CA LEU A 19 -4.41 -8.34 1.78
C LEU A 19 -4.06 -9.65 2.51
N PHE A 20 -4.52 -10.80 2.00
CA PHE A 20 -4.22 -12.10 2.60
C PHE A 20 -2.72 -12.42 2.57
N ARG A 21 -2.03 -12.03 1.49
CA ARG A 21 -0.57 -12.10 1.43
C ARG A 21 0.04 -11.24 2.54
N THR A 22 -0.35 -9.97 2.68
CA THR A 22 0.17 -9.11 3.76
C THR A 22 -0.08 -9.70 5.14
N LEU A 23 -1.26 -10.28 5.37
CA LEU A 23 -1.60 -10.95 6.62
C LEU A 23 -0.64 -12.10 6.91
N LYS A 24 -0.40 -13.00 5.94
CA LYS A 24 0.46 -14.18 6.10
C LYS A 24 1.94 -13.86 6.29
N TYR A 25 2.41 -12.78 5.67
CA TYR A 25 3.82 -12.40 5.70
C TYR A 25 4.12 -11.22 6.63
N CYS A 26 3.16 -10.80 7.47
CA CYS A 26 3.43 -9.74 8.44
C CYS A 26 4.39 -10.25 9.54
N PRO A 27 5.24 -9.38 10.11
CA PRO A 27 6.18 -9.79 11.15
C PRO A 27 5.53 -10.41 12.40
N ALA A 28 4.26 -10.08 12.66
CA ALA A 28 3.49 -10.55 13.80
C ALA A 28 2.69 -11.84 13.51
N TYR A 29 2.94 -12.51 12.38
CA TYR A 29 2.26 -13.76 12.04
C TYR A 29 2.52 -14.83 13.10
N PRO A 30 1.48 -15.57 13.56
CA PRO A 30 1.62 -16.51 14.66
C PRO A 30 2.50 -17.69 14.23
N GLY A 31 3.58 -17.93 14.97
CA GLY A 31 4.43 -19.11 14.79
C GLY A 31 3.89 -20.40 15.42
N LYS A 32 2.82 -20.29 16.23
CA LYS A 32 2.11 -21.41 16.87
C LYS A 32 0.65 -21.39 16.48
N LEU A 33 0.01 -22.55 16.53
CA LEU A 33 -1.43 -22.69 16.32
C LEU A 33 -2.20 -21.92 17.40
N PHE A 34 -3.37 -21.39 17.05
CA PHE A 34 -4.29 -20.81 18.02
C PHE A 34 -4.96 -21.92 18.83
N GLU A 35 -5.09 -21.73 20.14
CA GLU A 35 -5.71 -22.72 21.04
C GLU A 35 -7.24 -22.72 20.90
N ASN A 36 -7.83 -21.59 20.51
CA ASN A 36 -9.26 -21.43 20.31
C ASN A 36 -9.57 -20.30 19.32
N ILE A 37 -10.83 -20.22 18.92
CA ILE A 37 -11.32 -19.20 17.97
C ILE A 37 -11.17 -17.77 18.49
N GLU A 38 -11.20 -17.57 19.81
CA GLU A 38 -11.12 -16.24 20.41
C GLU A 38 -9.72 -15.65 20.28
N GLN A 39 -8.67 -16.46 20.49
CA GLN A 39 -7.29 -16.04 20.21
C GLN A 39 -7.09 -15.67 18.73
N ALA A 40 -7.66 -16.44 17.81
CA ALA A 40 -7.59 -16.15 16.38
C ALA A 40 -8.27 -14.81 16.07
N ARG A 41 -9.46 -14.55 16.61
CA ARG A 41 -10.18 -13.26 16.44
C ARG A 41 -9.38 -12.08 16.96
N GLN A 42 -8.83 -12.19 18.17
CA GLN A 42 -8.03 -11.13 18.77
C GLN A 42 -6.77 -10.84 17.95
N TRP A 43 -6.12 -11.89 17.43
CA TRP A 43 -4.97 -11.72 16.55
C TRP A 43 -5.34 -11.01 15.25
N VAL A 44 -6.42 -11.43 14.58
CA VAL A 44 -6.92 -10.77 13.36
C VAL A 44 -7.30 -9.32 13.64
N HIS A 45 -7.95 -9.02 14.77
CA HIS A 45 -8.28 -7.64 15.14
C HIS A 45 -7.03 -6.78 15.29
N ARG A 46 -5.99 -7.27 15.98
CA ARG A 46 -4.71 -6.58 16.09
C ARG A 46 -4.06 -6.36 14.72
N PHE A 47 -4.09 -7.37 13.85
CA PHE A 47 -3.59 -7.24 12.48
C PHE A 47 -4.33 -6.14 11.71
N VAL A 48 -5.67 -6.10 11.79
CA VAL A 48 -6.48 -5.08 11.09
C VAL A 48 -6.18 -3.67 11.59
N GLN A 49 -6.02 -3.50 12.91
CA GLN A 49 -5.63 -2.21 13.49
C GLN A 49 -4.25 -1.78 12.99
N TRP A 50 -3.26 -2.67 13.07
CA TRP A 50 -1.92 -2.41 12.58
C TRP A 50 -1.89 -2.10 11.08
N TYR A 51 -2.56 -2.91 10.25
CA TYR A 51 -2.59 -2.74 8.79
C TYR A 51 -3.15 -1.37 8.39
N ASN A 52 -4.20 -0.92 9.09
CA ASN A 52 -4.93 0.31 8.74
C ASN A 52 -4.32 1.56 9.37
N GLN A 53 -3.79 1.49 10.59
CA GLN A 53 -3.41 2.68 11.35
C GLN A 53 -1.90 2.85 11.54
N GLU A 54 -1.10 1.80 11.38
CA GLU A 54 0.35 1.84 11.68
C GLU A 54 1.20 1.50 10.45
N HIS A 55 0.84 0.45 9.72
CA HIS A 55 1.61 -0.01 8.58
C HIS A 55 1.53 0.99 7.42
N ARG A 56 2.70 1.45 6.96
CA ARG A 56 2.82 2.39 5.84
C ARG A 56 3.06 1.63 4.55
N HIS A 57 2.20 1.85 3.57
CA HIS A 57 2.19 1.09 2.32
C HIS A 57 2.90 1.85 1.21
N SER A 58 3.89 1.21 0.58
CA SER A 58 4.70 1.84 -0.47
C SER A 58 3.88 2.26 -1.69
N ALA A 59 2.86 1.47 -2.06
CA ALA A 59 1.96 1.72 -3.18
C ALA A 59 1.17 3.03 -3.05
N ILE A 60 0.88 3.46 -1.82
CA ILE A 60 0.22 4.74 -1.51
C ILE A 60 1.19 5.74 -0.88
N ARG A 61 2.47 5.71 -1.31
CA ARG A 61 3.50 6.68 -0.88
C ARG A 61 3.71 6.71 0.64
N TYR A 62 3.73 5.54 1.27
CA TYR A 62 3.99 5.35 2.71
C TYR A 62 3.06 6.16 3.63
N VAL A 63 1.80 6.33 3.26
CA VAL A 63 0.74 6.65 4.22
C VAL A 63 0.08 5.36 4.70
N THR A 64 -0.66 5.43 5.79
CA THR A 64 -1.47 4.29 6.25
C THR A 64 -2.82 4.28 5.50
N PRO A 65 -3.46 3.12 5.35
CA PRO A 65 -4.77 3.05 4.70
C PRO A 65 -5.81 3.92 5.39
N GLY A 66 -5.78 3.99 6.73
CA GLY A 66 -6.65 4.86 7.53
C GLY A 66 -6.41 6.35 7.25
N GLN A 67 -5.16 6.79 7.13
CA GLN A 67 -4.84 8.18 6.75
C GLN A 67 -5.39 8.54 5.37
N ARG A 68 -5.18 7.65 4.39
CA ARG A 68 -5.73 7.83 3.04
C ARG A 68 -7.25 7.86 3.04
N HIS A 69 -7.88 6.94 3.78
CA HIS A 69 -9.33 6.86 3.88
C HIS A 69 -9.95 8.15 4.45
N ARG A 70 -9.28 8.79 5.40
CA ARG A 70 -9.68 10.09 5.97
C ARG A 70 -9.24 11.30 5.14
N GLY A 71 -8.58 11.11 4.00
CA GLY A 71 -8.08 12.19 3.13
C GLY A 71 -6.88 12.97 3.69
N GLU A 72 -6.20 12.43 4.71
CA GLU A 72 -5.05 13.09 5.37
C GLU A 72 -3.77 12.99 4.53
N ASP A 73 -3.75 12.09 3.55
CA ASP A 73 -2.57 11.75 2.74
C ASP A 73 -2.02 12.95 1.97
N THR A 74 -2.88 13.76 1.36
CA THR A 74 -2.47 14.94 0.57
C THR A 74 -1.63 15.92 1.39
N ALA A 75 -2.08 16.25 2.61
CA ALA A 75 -1.36 17.16 3.51
C ALA A 75 -0.04 16.54 4.01
N LEU A 76 -0.05 15.25 4.36
CA LEU A 76 1.15 14.53 4.81
C LEU A 76 2.21 14.45 3.72
N LEU A 77 1.79 14.16 2.49
CA LEU A 77 2.66 14.04 1.33
C LEU A 77 3.31 15.37 0.94
N LYS A 78 2.55 16.47 0.96
CA LYS A 78 3.08 17.83 0.74
C LYS A 78 4.15 18.20 1.79
N LYS A 79 3.92 17.85 3.07
CA LYS A 79 4.92 18.05 4.13
C LYS A 79 6.20 17.25 3.87
N ARG A 80 6.07 15.99 3.46
CA ARG A 80 7.24 15.13 3.13
C ARG A 80 8.02 15.64 1.93
N GLN A 81 7.34 16.13 0.90
CA GLN A 81 7.98 16.73 -0.25
C GLN A 81 8.89 17.91 0.16
N LYS A 82 8.33 18.87 0.89
CA LYS A 82 9.08 20.04 1.39
C LYS A 82 10.29 19.63 2.23
N LEU A 83 10.12 18.63 3.10
CA LEU A 83 11.20 18.11 3.93
C LEU A 83 12.34 17.51 3.09
N TYR A 84 12.00 16.71 2.09
CA TYR A 84 12.99 16.09 1.20
C TYR A 84 13.72 17.12 0.34
N GLU A 85 13.01 18.14 -0.16
CA GLU A 85 13.61 19.25 -0.90
C GLU A 85 14.60 20.04 -0.04
N THR A 86 14.18 20.37 1.20
CA THR A 86 15.05 21.06 2.17
C THR A 86 16.28 20.22 2.52
N ALA A 87 16.10 18.92 2.76
CA ALA A 87 17.20 18.01 3.08
C ALA A 87 18.19 17.89 1.90
N LYS A 88 17.68 17.84 0.67
CA LYS A 88 18.49 17.80 -0.55
C LYS A 88 19.31 19.09 -0.72
N VAL A 89 18.71 20.26 -0.53
CA VAL A 89 19.43 21.54 -0.57
C VAL A 89 20.54 21.58 0.48
N ARG A 90 20.30 21.05 1.69
CA ARG A 90 21.29 21.05 2.77
C ARG A 90 22.50 20.15 2.52
N ASN A 91 22.33 19.02 1.83
CA ASN A 91 23.43 18.06 1.62
C ASN A 91 23.39 17.47 0.19
N PRO A 92 23.60 18.27 -0.87
CA PRO A 92 23.35 17.84 -2.24
C PRO A 92 24.12 16.59 -2.67
N HIS A 93 25.34 16.37 -2.15
CA HIS A 93 26.16 15.19 -2.45
C HIS A 93 25.52 13.84 -2.07
N ARG A 94 24.53 13.82 -1.15
CA ARG A 94 23.79 12.59 -0.82
C ARG A 94 22.69 12.22 -1.82
N TRP A 95 22.42 13.08 -2.82
CA TRP A 95 21.40 12.84 -3.84
C TRP A 95 22.02 12.80 -5.23
N SER A 96 21.89 11.65 -5.90
CA SER A 96 22.27 11.49 -7.31
C SER A 96 21.28 12.11 -8.30
N GLY A 97 20.07 12.48 -7.86
CA GLY A 97 19.01 12.93 -8.75
C GLY A 97 17.83 13.60 -8.04
N LYS A 98 16.62 13.45 -8.60
CA LYS A 98 15.38 13.99 -8.04
C LYS A 98 15.06 13.35 -6.68
N THR A 99 14.32 14.07 -5.84
CA THR A 99 13.79 13.51 -4.60
C THR A 99 12.74 12.44 -4.89
N ARG A 100 12.39 11.65 -3.86
CA ARG A 100 11.32 10.67 -3.96
C ARG A 100 10.01 11.33 -4.39
N ASN A 101 9.28 10.67 -5.29
CA ASN A 101 7.94 11.11 -5.69
C ASN A 101 6.97 11.01 -4.51
N TRP A 102 6.47 12.16 -4.06
CA TRP A 102 5.47 12.30 -3.01
C TRP A 102 4.11 12.76 -3.54
N ASN A 103 3.88 12.74 -4.85
CA ASN A 103 2.56 13.06 -5.39
C ASN A 103 1.52 12.00 -4.96
N PRO A 104 0.29 12.42 -4.58
CA PRO A 104 -0.80 11.49 -4.28
C PRO A 104 -1.06 10.53 -5.44
N VAL A 105 -1.40 9.28 -5.09
CA VAL A 105 -1.85 8.27 -6.06
C VAL A 105 -3.36 8.33 -6.08
N ASN A 106 -3.96 8.80 -7.17
CA ASN A 106 -5.41 8.99 -7.25
C ASN A 106 -6.13 7.76 -7.81
N GLU A 107 -5.52 7.10 -8.79
CA GLU A 107 -6.14 6.01 -9.54
C GLU A 107 -5.18 4.82 -9.63
N VAL A 108 -5.77 3.62 -9.63
CA VAL A 108 -5.07 2.36 -9.86
C VAL A 108 -5.95 1.51 -10.75
N TRP A 109 -5.36 0.85 -11.73
CA TRP A 109 -6.07 0.04 -12.71
C TRP A 109 -5.70 -1.44 -12.52
N LEU A 110 -6.69 -2.33 -12.44
CA LEU A 110 -6.46 -3.77 -12.55
C LEU A 110 -6.25 -4.18 -14.01
N ASN A 111 -7.12 -3.67 -14.90
CA ASN A 111 -7.01 -3.83 -16.33
C ASN A 111 -7.13 -2.45 -16.99
N PRO A 112 -6.02 -1.69 -17.11
CA PRO A 112 -6.06 -0.37 -17.72
C PRO A 112 -6.41 -0.47 -19.22
N PRO A 113 -7.09 0.55 -19.80
CA PRO A 113 -7.25 0.68 -21.24
C PRO A 113 -5.92 0.63 -21.98
N ARG A 114 -5.92 0.19 -23.24
CA ARG A 114 -4.70 0.06 -24.07
C ARG A 114 -3.88 1.36 -24.12
N GLU A 115 -4.55 2.51 -24.15
CA GLU A 115 -3.92 3.83 -24.17
C GLU A 115 -3.13 4.13 -22.89
N ILE A 116 -3.67 3.75 -21.72
CA ILE A 116 -3.01 3.92 -20.43
C ILE A 116 -1.80 2.96 -20.34
N ARG A 117 -1.97 1.70 -20.76
CA ARG A 117 -0.87 0.71 -20.82
C ARG A 117 0.30 1.21 -21.66
N ALA A 118 0.02 1.80 -22.83
CA ALA A 118 1.04 2.33 -23.72
C ALA A 118 1.79 3.54 -23.14
N ARG A 119 1.12 4.37 -22.32
CA ARG A 119 1.75 5.50 -21.61
C ARG A 119 2.67 5.04 -20.49
N GLU A 120 2.24 4.07 -19.67
CA GLU A 120 3.04 3.55 -18.54
C GLU A 120 4.34 2.86 -19.00
N GLN A 121 4.29 2.11 -20.11
CA GLN A 121 5.47 1.44 -20.68
C GLN A 121 6.52 2.42 -21.24
N LYS A 122 6.11 3.62 -21.66
CA LYS A 122 7.03 4.68 -22.09
C LYS A 122 7.71 5.41 -20.92
N VAL A 123 7.11 5.39 -19.73
CA VAL A 123 7.67 6.04 -18.52
C VAL A 123 8.72 5.15 -17.83
N CYS A 124 8.68 3.83 -18.06
CA CYS A 124 9.66 2.86 -17.54
C CYS A 124 10.84 2.58 -18.49
N LYS A 125 11.01 3.35 -19.58
CA LYS A 125 12.20 3.30 -20.45
C LYS A 125 13.03 4.58 -20.35
#